data_AF-A0A4Y8KEL9-F1
#
_entry.id   AF-A0A4Y8KEL9-F1
#
_cell.length_a   1.000
_cell.length_b   1.000
_cell.length_c   1.000
_cell.angle_alpha   90.00
_cell.angle_beta   90.00
_cell.angle_gamma   90.00
#
_symmetry.space_group_name_H-M   'P 1'
#
loop_
_entity.id
_entity.type
_entity.pdbx_description
1 polymer ?
#
loop_
_entity_poly.entity_id
_entity_poly.type
_entity_poly.pdbx_seq_one_letter_code
_entity_poly.pdbx_strand_id
1 'polypeptide(L)' 'MLVDRAVDGDVRAFEVLVRRHGPLIRMYVMRILGAKSEVDDVVQETFITAWAKLPNLERTLLWSGHGVGAAYSWGQPA' A
#
# COMPACT_ATOMS: atom_id res chain seq x y z
N MET A 1 -5.76 -1.94 15.85
CA MET A 1 -4.94 -0.73 15.53
C MET A 1 -5.73 0.18 14.58
N LEU A 2 -5.34 1.45 14.35
CA LEU A 2 -6.00 2.28 13.32
C LEU A 2 -5.77 1.72 11.90
N VAL A 3 -4.63 1.05 11.70
CA VAL A 3 -4.27 0.41 10.43
C VAL A 3 -5.21 -0.74 10.13
N ASP A 4 -5.38 -1.70 11.05
CA ASP A 4 -6.30 -2.84 10.87
C ASP A 4 -7.72 -2.38 10.54
N ARG A 5 -8.23 -1.37 11.26
CA ARG A 5 -9.56 -0.80 10.98
C ARG A 5 -9.63 -0.16 9.60
N ALA A 6 -8.59 0.55 9.18
CA ALA A 6 -8.55 1.15 7.84
C ALA A 6 -8.45 0.08 6.74
N VAL A 7 -7.75 -1.03 6.99
CA VAL A 7 -7.72 -2.22 6.11
C VAL A 7 -9.11 -2.83 5.97
N ASP A 8 -9.86 -2.91 7.08
CA ASP A 8 -11.27 -3.36 7.11
C ASP A 8 -12.26 -2.36 6.45
N GLY A 9 -11.77 -1.23 5.92
CA GLY A 9 -12.58 -0.23 5.23
C GLY A 9 -13.17 0.86 6.13
N ASP A 10 -12.69 1.02 7.37
CA ASP A 10 -13.07 2.13 8.24
C ASP A 10 -12.49 3.47 7.73
N VAL A 11 -13.35 4.23 7.04
CA VAL A 11 -13.03 5.55 6.47
C VAL A 11 -12.53 6.52 7.53
N ARG A 12 -13.08 6.48 8.76
CA ARG A 12 -12.65 7.39 9.84
C ARG A 12 -11.27 7.02 10.35
N ALA A 13 -10.96 5.73 10.44
CA ALA A 13 -9.63 5.28 10.81
C ALA A 13 -8.58 5.73 9.77
N PHE A 14 -8.92 5.65 8.48
CA PHE A 14 -8.06 6.12 7.40
C PHE A 14 -7.91 7.65 7.41
N GLU A 15 -8.96 8.41 7.67
CA GLU A 15 -8.88 9.87 7.79
C GLU A 15 -7.86 10.30 8.87
N VAL A 16 -7.81 9.58 10.00
CA VAL A 16 -6.81 9.83 11.05
C VAL A 16 -5.39 9.55 10.54
N LEU A 17 -5.20 8.51 9.72
CA LEU A 17 -3.91 8.21 9.08
C LEU A 17 -3.52 9.31 8.07
N VAL A 18 -4.45 9.75 7.22
CA VAL A 18 -4.25 10.84 6.25
C VAL A 18 -3.85 12.13 6.96
N ARG A 19 -4.58 12.53 8.01
CA ARG A 19 -4.28 13.74 8.78
C ARG A 19 -2.89 13.67 9.44
N ARG A 20 -2.49 12.49 9.91
CA ARG A 20 -1.18 12.27 10.54
C ARG A 20 -0.03 12.29 9.53
N HIS A 21 -0.20 11.69 8.36
CA HIS A 21 0.87 11.50 7.37
C HIS A 21 0.88 12.55 6.26
N GLY A 22 -0.19 13.30 6.08
CA GLY A 22 -0.35 14.33 5.03
C GLY A 22 0.79 15.34 4.97
N PRO A 23 1.17 16.00 6.08
CA PRO A 23 2.28 16.94 6.07
C PRO A 23 3.62 16.31 5.65
N LEU A 24 3.88 15.06 6.05
CA LEU A 24 5.12 14.36 5.74
C LEU A 24 5.18 13.95 4.26
N ILE A 25 4.10 13.40 3.72
CA ILE A 25 4.01 13.03 2.29
C ILE A 25 4.13 14.29 1.44
N ARG A 26 3.47 15.37 1.82
CA ARG A 26 3.56 16.66 1.11
C ARG A 26 4.99 17.17 1.04
N MET A 27 5.75 17.11 2.14
CA MET A 27 7.17 17.50 2.15
C MET A 27 8.01 16.60 1.23
N TYR A 28 7.74 15.30 1.21
CA TYR A 28 8.44 14.35 0.35
C TYR A 28 8.18 14.62 -1.14
N VAL A 29 6.90 14.80 -1.50
CA VAL A 29 6.47 15.13 -2.88
C VAL A 29 7.06 16.47 -3.31
N MET A 30 7.04 17.49 -2.45
CA MET A 30 7.64 18.79 -2.74
C MET A 30 9.14 18.70 -3.02
N ARG A 31 9.86 17.78 -2.35
CA ARG A 31 11.28 17.55 -2.59
C ARG A 31 11.56 16.85 -3.92
N ILE A 32 10.61 16.04 -4.42
CA ILE A 32 10.74 15.30 -5.68
C ILE A 32 10.38 16.19 -6.87
N LEU A 33 9.25 16.89 -6.79
CA LEU A 33 8.71 17.64 -7.93
C LEU A 33 9.29 19.05 -8.07
N GLY A 34 9.77 19.65 -6.98
CA GLY A 34 10.34 21.00 -6.98
C GLY A 34 9.36 22.16 -7.27
N ALA A 35 8.22 21.88 -7.91
CA ALA A 35 7.16 22.84 -8.21
C ALA A 35 5.98 22.69 -7.24
N LYS A 36 5.50 23.80 -6.67
CA LYS A 36 4.43 23.82 -5.66
C LYS A 36 3.05 23.43 -6.22
N SER A 37 2.81 23.66 -7.51
CA SER A 37 1.48 23.49 -8.15
C SER A 37 1.05 22.02 -8.27
N GLU A 38 1.97 21.09 -8.42
CA GLU A 38 1.66 19.66 -8.63
C GLU A 38 1.63 18.87 -7.31
N VAL A 39 2.11 19.46 -6.22
CA VAL A 39 2.29 18.76 -4.94
C VAL A 39 0.96 18.31 -4.36
N ASP A 40 -0.05 19.16 -4.38
CA ASP A 40 -1.32 18.85 -3.72
C ASP A 40 -2.09 17.77 -4.49
N ASP A 41 -2.01 17.76 -5.83
CA ASP A 41 -2.60 16.72 -6.70
C ASP A 41 -1.92 15.37 -6.48
N VAL A 42 -0.58 15.32 -6.46
CA VAL A 42 0.16 14.08 -6.25
C VAL A 42 -0.04 13.54 -4.84
N VAL A 43 -0.17 14.41 -3.83
CA VAL A 43 -0.51 13.99 -2.46
C VAL A 43 -1.91 13.35 -2.42
N GLN A 44 -2.90 13.95 -3.08
CA GLN A 44 -4.24 13.34 -3.20
C GLN A 44 -4.17 11.98 -3.88
N GLU A 45 -3.56 11.89 -5.06
CA GLU A 45 -3.46 10.64 -5.83
C GLU A 45 -2.75 9.55 -5.03
N THR A 46 -1.73 9.93 -4.24
CA THR A 46 -1.02 9.01 -3.34
C THR A 46 -1.96 8.42 -2.29
N PHE A 47 -2.80 9.23 -1.66
CA PHE A 47 -3.76 8.75 -0.66
C PHE A 47 -4.90 7.94 -1.28
N ILE A 48 -5.40 8.32 -2.45
CA ILE A 48 -6.40 7.54 -3.21
C ILE A 48 -5.84 6.16 -3.56
N THR A 49 -4.60 6.13 -4.06
CA THR A 49 -3.90 4.89 -4.39
C THR A 49 -3.66 4.04 -3.14
N ALA A 50 -3.27 4.66 -2.03
CA ALA A 50 -3.06 3.95 -0.76
C ALA A 50 -4.36 3.32 -0.24
N TRP A 51 -5.49 4.03 -0.30
CA TRP A 51 -6.81 3.51 0.06
C TRP A 51 -7.22 2.33 -0.81
N ALA A 52 -7.05 2.43 -2.13
CA ALA A 52 -7.38 1.35 -3.06
C ALA A 52 -6.51 0.09 -2.84
N LYS A 53 -5.28 0.26 -2.35
CA LYS A 53 -4.32 -0.84 -2.11
C LYS A 53 -4.34 -1.37 -0.68
N LEU A 54 -4.90 -0.63 0.28
CA LEU A 54 -4.96 -0.99 1.70
C LEU A 54 -5.49 -2.40 1.97
N PRO A 55 -6.61 -2.85 1.36
CA PRO A 55 -7.12 -4.21 1.54
C PRO A 55 -6.18 -5.31 1.00
N ASN A 56 -5.26 -4.96 0.09
CA ASN A 56 -4.32 -5.90 -0.52
C ASN A 56 -2.98 -5.97 0.22
N LEU A 57 -2.69 -5.03 1.13
CA LEU A 57 -1.45 -5.00 1.91
C LEU A 57 -1.32 -6.19 2.87
N GLU A 58 -2.44 -6.68 3.43
CA GLU A 58 -2.45 -7.91 4.24
C GLU A 58 -2.12 -9.17 3.41
N ARG A 59 -2.54 -9.18 2.13
CA ARG A 59 -2.34 -10.34 1.25
C ARG A 59 -0.87 -10.54 0.86
N THR A 60 -0.04 -9.51 0.96
CA THR A 60 1.40 -9.61 0.69
C THR A 60 2.19 -10.23 1.85
N LEU A 61 1.72 -10.10 3.09
CA LEU A 61 2.35 -10.76 4.24
C LEU A 61 2.10 -12.27 4.28
N LEU A 62 1.12 -12.76 3.51
CA LEU A 62 0.90 -14.19 3.25
C LEU A 62 1.79 -14.75 2.12
N TRP A 63 2.73 -13.97 1.56
CA TRP A 63 3.87 -14.51 0.79
C TRP A 63 5.09 -14.68 1.70
N SER A 64 4.93 -15.51 2.73
CA SER A 64 6.05 -16.16 3.39
C SER A 64 5.60 -17.52 3.93
N GLY A 65 5.78 -18.58 3.10
CA GLY A 65 5.95 -19.91 3.68
C GLY A 65 5.14 -21.12 3.19
N HIS A 66 4.28 -21.06 2.17
CA HIS A 66 3.69 -22.31 1.64
C HIS A 66 3.53 -22.28 0.11
N GLY A 67 4.34 -23.09 -0.58
CA GLY A 67 4.17 -23.32 -2.02
C GLY A 67 5.35 -23.89 -2.80
N VAL A 68 6.55 -24.04 -2.24
CA VAL A 68 7.61 -24.85 -2.87
C VAL A 68 7.43 -26.30 -2.41
N GLY A 69 6.49 -27.00 -3.02
CA GLY A 69 6.15 -28.35 -2.59
C GLY A 69 5.12 -29.08 -3.45
N ALA A 70 5.10 -28.86 -4.76
CA ALA A 70 4.50 -29.79 -5.70
C ALA A 70 4.98 -29.44 -7.12
N ALA A 71 5.36 -30.49 -7.87
CA ALA A 71 5.74 -30.47 -9.29
C ALA A 71 7.24 -30.34 -9.65
N TYR A 72 8.13 -31.03 -8.91
CA TYR A 72 9.16 -31.83 -9.59
C TYR A 72 8.51 -33.18 -9.99
N SER A 73 7.73 -33.14 -11.06
CA SER A 73 7.22 -34.33 -11.76
C SER A 73 7.33 -34.05 -13.26
N TRP A 74 8.56 -33.83 -13.72
CA TRP A 74 8.91 -34.01 -15.12
C TRP A 74 9.56 -35.38 -15.26
N GLY A 75 9.01 -36.16 -16.19
CA GLY A 75 9.09 -37.61 -16.24
C GLY A 75 10.48 -38.20 -16.46
N GLN A 76 10.60 -39.44 -16.01
CA GLN A 76 11.61 -40.37 -16.47
C GLN A 76 11.47 -40.58 -17.98
N PRO A 77 12.55 -40.58 -18.75
CA PRO A 77 12.67 -41.48 -19.88
C PRO A 77 13.52 -42.69 -19.50
N ALA A 78 13.17 -43.81 -20.12
CA ALA A 78 13.79 -45.13 -20.04
C ALA A 78 15.30 -45.14 -20.28
#